data_AF-A0A958E9V3-F1
#
_entry.id   AF-A0A958E9V3-F1
#
_cell.length_a   1.000
_cell.length_b   1.000
_cell.length_c   1.000
_cell.angle_alpha   90.00
_cell.angle_beta   90.00
_cell.angle_gamma   90.00
#
_symmetry.space_group_name_H-M   'P 1'
#
loop_
_entity.id
_entity.type
_entity.pdbx_description
1 polymer ?
#
loop_
_entity_poly.entity_id
_entity_poly.type
_entity_poly.pdbx_seq_one_letter_code
_entity_poly.pdbx_strand_id
1 'polypeptide(L)'
;HSIAGTLFEYVQIFVISNGVNTKYFANNAKQSFEQTFFWTNENNQRLTKLSDFANVFLEKCFVSQLIAEGIVLNQGKKIPMVMRPYQFYAVRAIEKRVEESDKNGYIWHTTGSGKTLTSFKVAQNLCNKPEIEKVLFVVDRKDLDTQTVKEFNAFKDGSVEGTDKTQTLVDQLKDPNRKLTVTTIQKLDRAIKSDRFESQFSYLSDKKVILIFDECHRSQFGKTHAKIKGFFTKSQMFGFTGTPIFADNHVDGTTTADVFDQCLHRYIITHAIADENVLGFAVEYVGKYKKRDADVVEGDFQAEDDSDDWIKGIHKREIFESEDRIEKIAKYVVQDWKKKTKKGTFNALFAISSIDALKKYYTYINQCKPEGMTVATVFTFDPNEEKDWLDADIYGDQEYPDVQFSRDFLEGCIADYNLQFGTNFDTTTFDQYYKDLQKRIEEKQIDLTLVVNMLLTGFNAERLNTLYVDKNLRY
;
A
#
# COMPACT_ATOMS: atom_id res chain seq x y z
N HIS A 1 -2.66 14.82 -29.46
CA HIS A 1 -3.70 15.51 -30.25
C HIS A 1 -3.62 17.04 -30.08
N SER A 2 -2.43 17.64 -30.17
CA SER A 2 -2.25 19.10 -30.22
C SER A 2 -1.53 19.46 -31.52
N ILE A 3 -2.00 20.52 -32.20
CA ILE A 3 -1.37 21.04 -33.41
C ILE A 3 -0.06 21.71 -32.99
N ALA A 4 1.06 21.17 -33.46
CA ALA A 4 2.39 21.62 -33.05
C ALA A 4 2.59 23.12 -33.37
N GLY A 5 3.12 23.89 -32.43
CA GLY A 5 3.41 25.33 -32.60
C GLY A 5 2.21 26.27 -32.43
N THR A 6 1.16 25.86 -31.70
CA THR A 6 -0.04 26.68 -31.46
C THR A 6 -0.35 26.82 -29.97
N LEU A 7 -1.16 27.82 -29.60
CA LEU A 7 -1.62 28.03 -28.22
C LEU A 7 -2.38 26.82 -27.63
N PHE A 8 -2.91 25.93 -28.48
CA PHE A 8 -3.61 24.72 -28.04
C PHE A 8 -2.69 23.68 -27.37
N GLU A 9 -1.36 23.83 -27.47
CA GLU A 9 -0.42 22.99 -26.71
C GLU A 9 -0.51 23.22 -25.19
N TYR A 10 -1.00 24.38 -24.75
CA TYR A 10 -1.15 24.72 -23.34
C TYR A 10 -2.40 24.14 -22.68
N VAL A 11 -3.28 23.47 -23.43
CA VAL A 11 -4.50 22.84 -22.87
C VAL A 11 -4.10 21.84 -21.79
N GLN A 12 -4.65 21.99 -20.59
CA GLN A 12 -4.34 21.13 -19.44
C GLN A 12 -5.43 20.09 -19.16
N ILE A 13 -6.69 20.46 -19.35
CA ILE A 13 -7.86 19.65 -19.02
C ILE A 13 -8.83 19.68 -20.19
N PHE A 14 -9.34 18.51 -20.56
CA PHE A 14 -10.47 18.38 -21.47
C PHE A 14 -11.74 18.08 -20.67
N VAL A 15 -12.86 18.64 -21.12
CA VAL A 15 -14.21 18.32 -20.64
C VAL A 15 -15.00 17.80 -21.82
N ILE A 16 -15.61 16.63 -21.65
CA ILE A 16 -16.49 16.01 -22.64
C ILE A 16 -17.88 15.83 -22.03
N SER A 17 -18.91 16.24 -22.76
CA SER A 17 -20.29 16.14 -22.30
C SER A 17 -21.25 15.81 -23.44
N ASN A 18 -22.31 15.07 -23.12
CA ASN A 18 -23.50 14.93 -23.96
C ASN A 18 -24.75 15.57 -23.33
N GLY A 19 -24.56 16.46 -22.35
CA GLY A 19 -25.62 17.12 -21.57
C GLY A 19 -26.05 16.33 -20.32
N VAL A 20 -26.16 15.00 -20.43
CA VAL A 20 -26.57 14.12 -19.31
C VAL A 20 -25.37 13.59 -18.52
N ASN A 21 -24.28 13.27 -19.23
CA ASN A 21 -23.04 12.77 -18.67
C ASN A 21 -21.90 13.73 -19.06
N THR A 22 -21.20 14.21 -18.05
CA THR A 22 -20.06 15.12 -18.20
C THR A 22 -18.86 14.53 -17.49
N LYS A 23 -17.76 14.36 -18.23
CA LYS A 23 -16.49 13.85 -17.71
C LYS A 23 -15.36 14.83 -18.00
N TYR A 24 -14.31 14.75 -17.20
CA TYR A 24 -13.07 15.51 -17.39
C TYR A 24 -11.86 14.58 -17.38
N PHE A 25 -10.78 15.04 -18.01
CA PHE A 25 -9.50 14.32 -18.04
C PHE A 25 -8.35 15.27 -18.36
N ALA A 26 -7.12 14.92 -17.94
CA ALA A 26 -5.93 15.71 -18.21
C ALA A 26 -5.59 15.73 -19.72
N ASN A 27 -4.74 16.62 -20.20
CA ASN A 27 -4.21 16.50 -21.56
C ASN A 27 -3.00 15.55 -21.57
N ASN A 28 -3.24 14.26 -21.84
CA ASN A 28 -2.21 13.23 -21.82
C ASN A 28 -2.20 12.43 -23.14
N ALA A 29 -1.02 12.31 -23.77
CA ALA A 29 -0.84 11.62 -25.04
C ALA A 29 -1.07 10.09 -24.99
N LYS A 30 -1.01 9.47 -23.81
CA LYS A 30 -1.18 8.01 -23.60
C LYS A 30 -2.54 7.66 -22.99
N GLN A 31 -3.58 8.42 -23.33
CA GLN A 31 -4.89 8.27 -22.69
C GLN A 31 -5.68 7.05 -23.11
N SER A 32 -6.31 6.42 -22.12
CA SER A 32 -7.42 5.48 -22.30
C SER A 32 -8.73 6.12 -21.80
N PHE A 33 -9.88 5.62 -22.28
CA PHE A 33 -11.19 6.06 -21.80
C PHE A 33 -11.39 5.84 -20.28
N GLU A 34 -10.73 4.83 -19.72
CA GLU A 34 -10.70 4.52 -18.29
C GLU A 34 -10.07 5.64 -17.45
N GLN A 35 -9.36 6.58 -18.09
CA GLN A 35 -8.77 7.76 -17.44
C GLN A 35 -9.65 9.01 -17.54
N THR A 36 -10.96 8.82 -17.74
CA THR A 36 -11.96 9.90 -17.73
C THR A 36 -12.83 9.82 -16.48
N PHE A 37 -12.99 10.95 -15.78
CA PHE A 37 -13.61 10.98 -14.46
C PHE A 37 -14.89 11.81 -14.47
N PHE A 38 -15.89 11.37 -13.71
CA PHE A 38 -17.00 12.24 -13.33
C PHE A 38 -16.54 13.17 -12.21
N TRP A 39 -17.03 14.42 -12.21
CA TRP A 39 -16.89 15.26 -11.03
C TRP A 39 -17.91 14.84 -9.96
N THR A 40 -17.52 14.94 -8.69
CA THR A 40 -18.38 14.66 -7.54
C THR A 40 -18.35 15.84 -6.58
N ASN A 41 -19.34 15.95 -5.70
CA ASN A 41 -19.25 16.85 -4.55
C ASN A 41 -18.40 16.22 -3.41
N GLU A 42 -18.22 16.95 -2.30
CA GLU A 42 -17.46 16.50 -1.11
C GLU A 42 -17.99 15.19 -0.49
N ASN A 43 -19.27 14.85 -0.73
CA ASN A 43 -19.89 13.61 -0.27
C ASN A 43 -19.76 12.46 -1.28
N ASN A 44 -18.93 12.61 -2.32
CA ASN A 44 -18.73 11.66 -3.41
C ASN A 44 -19.99 11.40 -4.27
N GLN A 45 -20.93 12.35 -4.32
CA GLN A 45 -22.11 12.25 -5.19
C GLN A 45 -21.79 12.87 -6.55
N ARG A 46 -22.08 12.14 -7.64
CA ARG A 46 -21.75 12.57 -9.01
C ARG A 46 -22.59 13.76 -9.47
N LEU A 47 -21.91 14.69 -10.14
CA LEU A 47 -22.52 15.78 -10.89
C LEU A 47 -22.42 15.47 -12.40
N THR A 48 -23.34 14.64 -12.90
CA THR A 48 -23.27 14.15 -14.29
C THR A 48 -23.82 15.16 -15.30
N LYS A 49 -24.90 15.86 -14.95
CA LYS A 49 -25.55 16.86 -15.80
C LYS A 49 -24.62 18.05 -16.02
N LEU A 50 -24.56 18.53 -17.27
CA LEU A 50 -23.66 19.63 -17.64
C LEU A 50 -23.91 20.91 -16.83
N SER A 51 -25.16 21.24 -16.52
CA SER A 51 -25.50 22.41 -15.70
C SER A 51 -24.88 22.35 -14.31
N ASP A 52 -25.03 21.20 -13.64
CA ASP A 52 -24.60 21.00 -12.26
C ASP A 52 -23.06 20.91 -12.20
N PHE A 53 -22.46 20.25 -13.19
CA PHE A 53 -21.01 20.23 -13.39
C PHE A 53 -20.46 21.65 -13.61
N ALA A 54 -21.03 22.41 -14.55
CA ALA A 54 -20.50 23.73 -14.92
C ALA A 54 -20.56 24.74 -13.77
N ASN A 55 -21.63 24.70 -12.96
CA ASN A 55 -21.79 25.58 -11.80
C ASN A 55 -20.72 25.37 -10.72
N VAL A 56 -20.06 24.21 -10.70
CA VAL A 56 -19.00 23.88 -9.74
C VAL A 56 -17.63 23.88 -10.41
N PHE A 57 -17.44 23.00 -11.40
CA PHE A 57 -16.15 22.73 -12.02
C PHE A 57 -15.63 23.88 -12.87
N LEU A 58 -16.53 24.61 -13.55
CA LEU A 58 -16.16 25.72 -14.45
C LEU A 58 -16.29 27.09 -13.76
N GLU A 59 -16.58 27.11 -12.46
CA GLU A 59 -16.43 28.33 -11.67
C GLU A 59 -14.96 28.80 -11.77
N LYS A 60 -14.78 30.10 -12.01
CA LYS A 60 -13.50 30.68 -12.45
C LYS A 60 -12.39 30.45 -11.43
N CYS A 61 -12.67 30.69 -10.15
CA CYS A 61 -11.68 30.51 -9.08
C CYS A 61 -11.39 29.02 -8.87
N PHE A 62 -12.44 28.20 -8.85
CA PHE A 62 -12.33 26.76 -8.70
C PHE A 62 -11.47 26.12 -9.80
N VAL A 63 -11.77 26.35 -11.08
CA VAL A 63 -11.02 25.73 -12.18
C VAL A 63 -9.57 26.18 -12.21
N SER A 64 -9.32 27.45 -11.84
CA SER A 64 -7.96 28.01 -11.77
C SER A 64 -7.17 27.35 -10.64
N GLN A 65 -7.79 27.13 -9.47
CA GLN A 65 -7.20 26.39 -8.36
C GLN A 65 -6.96 24.91 -8.71
N LEU A 66 -7.89 24.26 -9.40
CA LEU A 66 -7.72 22.87 -9.84
C LEU A 66 -6.55 22.73 -10.81
N ILE A 67 -6.38 23.67 -11.75
CA ILE A 67 -5.25 23.66 -12.68
C ILE A 67 -3.92 23.92 -11.95
N ALA A 68 -3.88 24.92 -11.06
CA ALA A 68 -2.65 25.29 -10.36
C ALA A 68 -2.21 24.26 -9.30
N GLU A 69 -3.17 23.70 -8.57
CA GLU A 69 -2.91 22.93 -7.35
C GLU A 69 -3.48 21.50 -7.39
N GLY A 70 -4.26 21.15 -8.41
CA GLY A 70 -4.84 19.81 -8.59
C GLY A 70 -4.23 19.01 -9.74
N ILE A 71 -3.21 19.53 -10.42
CA ILE A 71 -2.46 18.78 -11.44
C ILE A 71 -1.14 18.30 -10.84
N VAL A 72 -0.84 17.02 -11.07
CA VAL A 72 0.42 16.37 -10.72
C VAL A 72 1.09 15.85 -11.98
N LEU A 73 2.37 16.14 -12.16
CA LEU A 73 3.16 15.57 -13.25
C LEU A 73 3.69 14.20 -12.81
N ASN A 74 3.17 13.13 -13.41
CA ASN A 74 3.75 11.81 -13.24
C ASN A 74 5.07 11.75 -13.99
N GLN A 75 6.18 11.73 -13.26
CA GLN A 75 7.52 11.79 -13.83
C GLN A 75 7.95 10.48 -14.50
N GLY A 76 7.51 9.33 -13.97
CA GLY A 76 7.80 8.03 -14.58
C GLY A 76 7.20 7.89 -15.98
N LYS A 77 5.96 8.36 -16.14
CA LYS A 77 5.24 8.33 -17.43
C LYS A 77 5.43 9.61 -18.26
N LYS A 78 5.95 10.69 -17.66
CA LYS A 78 6.08 12.07 -18.20
C LYS A 78 4.75 12.63 -18.72
N ILE A 79 3.69 12.48 -17.93
CA ILE A 79 2.32 12.86 -18.29
C ILE A 79 1.66 13.66 -17.16
N PRO A 80 0.81 14.65 -17.46
CA PRO A 80 0.01 15.31 -16.45
C PRO A 80 -1.13 14.39 -16.01
N MET A 81 -1.38 14.38 -14.71
CA MET A 81 -2.52 13.74 -14.07
C MET A 81 -3.31 14.82 -13.34
N VAL A 82 -4.61 14.88 -13.59
CA VAL A 82 -5.52 15.73 -12.83
C VAL A 82 -6.06 14.91 -11.65
N MET A 83 -6.08 15.50 -10.46
CA MET A 83 -6.61 14.86 -9.26
C MET A 83 -8.09 14.52 -9.45
N ARG A 84 -8.48 13.38 -8.89
CA ARG A 84 -9.89 12.98 -8.74
C ARG A 84 -10.55 13.85 -7.67
N PRO A 85 -11.89 14.03 -7.68
CA PRO A 85 -12.54 15.01 -6.81
C PRO A 85 -12.30 14.72 -5.32
N TYR A 86 -12.38 13.45 -4.90
CA TYR A 86 -12.12 13.03 -3.52
C TYR A 86 -10.68 13.32 -3.06
N GLN A 87 -9.71 13.28 -3.99
CA GLN A 87 -8.32 13.64 -3.69
C GLN A 87 -8.21 15.15 -3.50
N PHE A 88 -8.82 15.93 -4.40
CA PHE A 88 -8.86 17.38 -4.30
C PHE A 88 -9.50 17.84 -2.98
N TYR A 89 -10.66 17.29 -2.62
CA TYR A 89 -11.32 17.63 -1.35
C TYR A 89 -10.53 17.19 -0.12
N ALA A 90 -9.83 16.05 -0.17
CA ALA A 90 -8.92 15.65 0.91
C ALA A 90 -7.75 16.63 1.11
N VAL A 91 -7.14 17.11 0.02
CA VAL A 91 -6.09 18.14 0.08
C VAL A 91 -6.63 19.41 0.74
N ARG A 92 -7.79 19.89 0.27
CA ARG A 92 -8.42 21.10 0.82
C ARG A 92 -8.80 20.97 2.28
N ALA A 93 -9.30 19.80 2.69
CA ALA A 93 -9.66 19.56 4.08
C ALA A 93 -8.43 19.63 5.01
N ILE A 94 -7.27 19.13 4.58
CA ILE A 94 -6.02 19.25 5.35
C ILE A 94 -5.52 20.70 5.37
N GLU A 95 -5.48 21.38 4.22
CA GLU A 95 -5.05 22.78 4.15
C GLU A 95 -5.89 23.67 5.07
N LYS A 96 -7.22 23.52 5.00
CA LYS A 96 -8.16 24.21 5.88
C LYS A 96 -7.89 23.90 7.35
N ARG A 97 -7.64 22.63 7.69
CA ARG A 97 -7.32 22.21 9.07
C ARG A 97 -6.04 22.87 9.61
N VAL A 98 -5.03 23.03 8.77
CA VAL A 98 -3.74 23.67 9.09
C VAL A 98 -3.89 25.19 9.28
N GLU A 99 -4.79 25.81 8.53
CA GLU A 99 -5.07 27.25 8.60
C GLU A 99 -5.96 27.62 9.80
N GLU A 100 -6.97 26.80 10.10
CA GLU A 100 -8.01 27.13 11.07
C GLU A 100 -7.75 26.57 12.48
N SER A 101 -6.78 25.66 12.65
CA SER A 101 -6.52 25.03 13.95
C SER A 101 -5.12 24.44 14.07
N ASP A 102 -4.73 24.08 15.30
CA ASP A 102 -3.51 23.30 15.60
C ASP A 102 -3.80 21.80 15.81
N LYS A 103 -4.99 21.32 15.40
CA LYS A 103 -5.39 19.93 15.58
C LYS A 103 -4.87 19.03 14.44
N ASN A 104 -4.79 17.74 14.70
CA ASN A 104 -4.43 16.71 13.73
C ASN A 104 -5.63 16.35 12.83
N GLY A 105 -5.40 15.48 11.86
CA GLY A 105 -6.47 14.89 11.05
C GLY A 105 -6.04 13.61 10.32
N TYR A 106 -6.99 12.83 9.83
CA TYR A 106 -6.69 11.72 8.93
C TYR A 106 -7.64 11.65 7.74
N ILE A 107 -7.16 11.05 6.67
CA ILE A 107 -7.88 10.81 5.42
C ILE A 107 -8.11 9.31 5.30
N TRP A 108 -9.39 8.92 5.18
CA TRP A 108 -9.78 7.54 4.98
C TRP A 108 -10.12 7.29 3.52
N HIS A 109 -9.13 6.84 2.75
CA HIS A 109 -9.27 6.59 1.32
C HIS A 109 -8.91 5.13 1.04
N THR A 110 -9.77 4.39 0.35
CA THR A 110 -9.56 2.95 0.12
C THR A 110 -8.21 2.63 -0.55
N THR A 111 -7.66 1.45 -0.32
CA THR A 111 -6.43 0.98 -1.00
C THR A 111 -6.58 1.04 -2.52
N GLY A 112 -5.53 1.47 -3.22
CA GLY A 112 -5.56 1.69 -4.68
C GLY A 112 -6.23 2.99 -5.15
N SER A 113 -6.77 3.82 -4.25
CA SER A 113 -7.40 5.10 -4.63
C SER A 113 -6.41 6.24 -4.94
N GLY A 114 -5.11 6.01 -4.80
CA GLY A 114 -4.06 7.02 -5.03
C GLY A 114 -3.77 7.89 -3.79
N LYS A 115 -3.69 7.28 -2.60
CA LYS A 115 -3.35 7.96 -1.34
C LYS A 115 -1.98 8.62 -1.39
N THR A 116 -0.94 7.90 -1.81
CA THR A 116 0.44 8.39 -1.94
C THR A 116 0.54 9.65 -2.79
N LEU A 117 -0.15 9.68 -3.94
CA LEU A 117 -0.21 10.87 -4.80
C LEU A 117 -0.88 12.06 -4.07
N THR A 118 -1.95 11.78 -3.33
CA THR A 118 -2.74 12.78 -2.61
C THR A 118 -1.94 13.37 -1.45
N SER A 119 -1.35 12.51 -0.60
CA SER A 119 -0.54 12.89 0.54
C SER A 119 0.71 13.65 0.11
N PHE A 120 1.31 13.25 -1.01
CA PHE A 120 2.43 13.98 -1.60
C PHE A 120 2.03 15.38 -2.05
N LYS A 121 0.87 15.53 -2.70
CA LYS A 121 0.40 16.84 -3.14
C LYS A 121 0.12 17.77 -1.95
N VAL A 122 -0.44 17.24 -0.86
CA VAL A 122 -0.55 17.98 0.42
C VAL A 122 0.83 18.48 0.86
N ALA A 123 1.84 17.61 0.87
CA ALA A 123 3.19 18.00 1.28
C ALA A 123 3.74 19.15 0.43
N GLN A 124 3.55 19.08 -0.90
CA GLN A 124 3.97 20.14 -1.82
C GLN A 124 3.28 21.48 -1.53
N ASN A 125 1.95 21.46 -1.39
CA ASN A 125 1.19 22.68 -1.18
C ASN A 125 1.54 23.33 0.17
N LEU A 126 1.68 22.53 1.23
CA LEU A 126 2.08 23.01 2.55
C LEU A 126 3.53 23.54 2.59
N CYS A 127 4.43 23.05 1.73
CA CYS A 127 5.77 23.63 1.61
C CYS A 127 5.75 25.11 1.17
N ASN A 128 4.72 25.55 0.44
CA ASN A 128 4.61 26.92 -0.04
C ASN A 128 4.06 27.89 1.02
N LYS A 129 3.60 27.40 2.18
CA LYS A 129 3.02 28.23 3.24
C LYS A 129 4.09 28.77 4.20
N PRO A 130 4.35 30.09 4.28
CA PRO A 130 5.49 30.67 5.01
C PRO A 130 5.49 30.37 6.52
N GLU A 131 4.33 30.17 7.13
CA GLU A 131 4.17 29.86 8.55
C GLU A 131 4.61 28.45 8.94
N ILE A 132 4.81 27.56 7.96
CA ILE A 132 5.30 26.20 8.17
C ILE A 132 6.82 26.22 8.06
N GLU A 133 7.52 25.69 9.06
CA GLU A 133 8.98 25.60 9.07
C GLU A 133 9.46 24.40 8.25
N LYS A 134 8.84 23.23 8.49
CA LYS A 134 9.24 21.96 7.89
C LYS A 134 8.01 21.09 7.62
N VAL A 135 8.07 20.33 6.52
CA VAL A 135 7.12 19.26 6.20
C VAL A 135 7.90 17.96 6.15
N LEU A 136 7.53 17.03 7.03
CA LEU A 136 8.09 15.67 7.08
C LEU A 136 7.09 14.70 6.46
N PHE A 137 7.45 14.14 5.32
CA PHE A 137 6.71 13.05 4.71
C PHE A 137 7.28 11.72 5.23
N VAL A 138 6.50 11.04 6.05
CA VAL A 138 6.89 9.83 6.76
C VAL A 138 6.23 8.63 6.11
N VAL A 139 7.04 7.70 5.62
CA VAL A 139 6.59 6.45 4.99
C VAL A 139 7.01 5.24 5.83
N ASP A 140 6.32 4.13 5.68
CA ASP A 140 6.88 2.83 6.08
C ASP A 140 7.93 2.38 5.06
N ARG A 141 9.02 1.75 5.53
CA ARG A 141 10.07 1.19 4.66
C ARG A 141 9.51 0.10 3.75
N LYS A 142 8.52 -0.67 4.24
CA LYS A 142 7.95 -1.82 3.53
C LYS A 142 7.04 -1.40 2.37
N ASP A 143 6.37 -0.25 2.50
CA ASP A 143 5.46 0.29 1.47
C ASP A 143 6.17 1.20 0.46
N LEU A 144 7.47 1.47 0.65
CA LEU A 144 8.26 2.31 -0.23
C LEU A 144 8.70 1.53 -1.48
N ASP A 145 7.82 1.46 -2.47
CA ASP A 145 8.14 0.85 -3.76
C ASP A 145 9.10 1.72 -4.61
N THR A 146 9.66 1.11 -5.66
CA THR A 146 10.63 1.79 -6.55
C THR A 146 10.00 2.96 -7.32
N GLN A 147 8.68 2.93 -7.54
CA GLN A 147 7.97 3.99 -8.25
C GLN A 147 7.85 5.24 -7.37
N THR A 148 7.45 5.05 -6.11
CA THR A 148 7.28 6.07 -5.09
C THR A 148 8.60 6.80 -4.85
N VAL A 149 9.71 6.06 -4.69
CA VAL A 149 11.06 6.64 -4.58
C VAL A 149 11.40 7.54 -5.78
N LYS A 150 11.08 7.10 -7.00
CA LYS A 150 11.35 7.88 -8.23
C LYS A 150 10.50 9.15 -8.27
N GLU A 151 9.23 9.06 -7.92
CA GLU A 151 8.32 10.21 -7.89
C GLU A 151 8.79 11.27 -6.89
N PHE A 152 9.22 10.85 -5.69
CA PHE A 152 9.78 11.75 -4.69
C PHE A 152 11.11 12.39 -5.15
N ASN A 153 12.07 11.58 -5.58
CA ASN A 153 13.38 12.09 -6.02
C ASN A 153 13.28 13.00 -7.25
N ALA A 154 12.30 12.78 -8.13
CA ALA A 154 12.08 13.66 -9.28
C ALA A 154 11.53 15.04 -8.90
N PHE A 155 10.81 15.16 -7.78
CA PHE A 155 10.37 16.46 -7.28
C PHE A 155 11.48 17.20 -6.53
N LYS A 156 12.27 16.47 -5.74
CA LYS A 156 13.46 17.01 -5.08
C LYS A 156 14.52 15.95 -4.99
N ASP A 157 15.63 16.17 -5.68
CA ASP A 157 16.72 15.20 -5.77
C ASP A 157 17.28 14.88 -4.37
N GLY A 158 17.53 13.60 -4.13
CA GLY A 158 17.94 13.07 -2.83
C GLY A 158 16.88 13.23 -1.71
N SER A 159 15.59 13.41 -2.05
CA SER A 159 14.50 13.43 -1.06
C SER A 159 14.27 12.09 -0.39
N VAL A 160 14.45 11.00 -1.14
CA VAL A 160 14.30 9.62 -0.65
C VAL A 160 15.60 8.87 -0.90
N GLU A 161 16.39 8.70 0.16
CA GLU A 161 17.59 7.87 0.14
C GLU A 161 17.32 6.49 0.74
N GLY A 162 17.57 5.45 -0.06
CA GLY A 162 17.52 4.05 0.38
C GLY A 162 18.69 3.62 1.26
N THR A 163 19.55 4.54 1.69
CA THR A 163 20.68 4.23 2.58
C THR A 163 20.21 4.13 4.03
N ASP A 164 20.73 3.22 4.84
CA ASP A 164 20.35 3.06 6.25
C ASP A 164 20.92 4.16 7.18
N LYS A 165 21.57 5.18 6.62
CA LYS A 165 22.30 6.19 7.39
C LYS A 165 21.36 7.27 7.92
N THR A 166 21.10 7.24 9.24
CA THR A 166 20.34 8.29 9.94
C THR A 166 20.98 9.68 9.81
N GLN A 167 22.31 9.76 9.66
CA GLN A 167 23.01 11.05 9.52
C GLN A 167 22.50 11.87 8.34
N THR A 168 22.18 11.24 7.20
CA THR A 168 21.63 11.98 6.05
C THR A 168 20.31 12.66 6.41
N LEU A 169 19.42 11.97 7.15
CA LEU A 169 18.17 12.58 7.62
C LEU A 169 18.45 13.79 8.51
N VAL A 170 19.40 13.67 9.43
CA VAL A 170 19.79 14.76 10.34
C VAL A 170 20.30 15.97 9.57
N ASP A 171 21.14 15.75 8.56
CA ASP A 171 21.65 16.83 7.70
C ASP A 171 20.51 17.54 6.95
N GLN A 172 19.52 16.77 6.47
CA GLN A 172 18.34 17.32 5.82
C GLN A 172 17.43 18.10 6.78
N LEU A 173 17.28 17.65 8.03
CA LEU A 173 16.50 18.35 9.06
C LEU A 173 17.19 19.66 9.46
N LYS A 174 18.52 19.64 9.57
CA LYS A 174 19.34 20.80 9.91
C LYS A 174 19.31 21.89 8.82
N ASP A 175 19.18 21.53 7.54
CA ASP A 175 19.18 22.49 6.44
C ASP A 175 17.88 23.33 6.39
N PRO A 176 17.96 24.66 6.62
CA PRO A 176 16.78 25.54 6.60
C PRO A 176 16.24 25.76 5.17
N ASN A 177 17.05 25.58 4.14
CA ASN A 177 16.59 25.71 2.74
C ASN A 177 15.79 24.48 2.28
N ARG A 178 15.76 23.43 3.11
CA ARG A 178 15.12 22.17 2.80
C ARG A 178 13.81 22.02 3.58
N LYS A 179 12.74 22.62 3.08
CA LYS A 179 11.43 22.56 3.74
C LYS A 179 10.76 21.18 3.73
N LEU A 180 10.85 20.45 2.61
CA LEU A 180 10.36 19.08 2.49
C LEU A 180 11.48 18.07 2.79
N THR A 181 11.19 17.13 3.68
CA THR A 181 12.04 15.97 3.98
C THR A 181 11.20 14.70 3.91
N VAL A 182 11.66 13.70 3.16
CA VAL A 182 11.00 12.40 3.08
C VAL A 182 11.86 11.40 3.86
N THR A 183 11.22 10.60 4.72
CA THR A 183 11.96 9.68 5.58
C THR A 183 11.10 8.49 6.00
N THR A 184 11.74 7.45 6.52
CA THR A 184 11.01 6.36 7.17
C THR A 184 10.78 6.70 8.64
N ILE A 185 9.70 6.16 9.21
CA ILE A 185 9.40 6.35 10.62
C ILE A 185 10.53 5.84 11.54
N GLN A 186 11.19 4.73 11.18
CA GLN A 186 12.30 4.16 11.96
C GLN A 186 13.53 5.06 11.94
N LYS A 187 13.85 5.71 10.81
CA LYS A 187 14.96 6.67 10.74
C LYS A 187 14.66 7.91 11.57
N LEU A 188 13.42 8.41 11.52
CA LEU A 188 13.00 9.56 12.31
C LEU A 188 13.07 9.26 13.81
N ASP A 189 12.58 8.09 14.24
CA ASP A 189 12.67 7.63 15.62
C ASP A 189 14.13 7.51 16.12
N ARG A 190 15.02 6.94 15.30
CA ARG A 190 16.46 6.87 15.62
C ARG A 190 17.11 8.26 15.72
N ALA A 191 16.71 9.20 14.87
CA ALA A 191 17.24 10.56 14.89
C ALA A 191 16.83 11.31 16.17
N ILE A 192 15.59 11.11 16.63
CA ILE A 192 15.06 11.74 17.85
C ILE A 192 15.61 11.05 19.12
N LYS A 193 15.84 9.74 19.11
CA LYS A 193 16.34 8.99 20.29
C LYS A 193 17.80 9.26 20.64
N SER A 194 18.59 9.79 19.71
CA SER A 194 20.03 9.95 19.91
C SER A 194 20.36 11.41 20.22
N ASP A 195 20.81 11.69 21.44
CA ASP A 195 21.21 13.05 21.86
C ASP A 195 22.17 13.73 20.87
N ARG A 196 23.08 12.95 20.28
CA ARG A 196 24.02 13.41 19.26
C ARG A 196 23.33 13.90 17.99
N PHE A 197 22.27 13.22 17.56
CA PHE A 197 21.52 13.60 16.36
C PHE A 197 20.49 14.68 16.68
N GLU A 198 19.70 14.49 17.73
CA GLU A 198 18.64 15.38 18.18
C GLU A 198 19.14 16.83 18.36
N SER A 199 20.29 17.00 19.03
CA SER A 199 20.90 18.31 19.28
C SER A 199 21.20 19.12 18.00
N GLN A 200 21.29 18.47 16.83
CA GLN A 200 21.57 19.16 15.56
C GLN A 200 20.32 19.78 14.91
N PHE A 201 19.12 19.35 15.31
CA PHE A 201 17.86 19.86 14.77
C PHE A 201 16.84 20.24 15.86
N SER A 202 17.30 20.39 17.11
CA SER A 202 16.51 20.78 18.27
C SER A 202 15.77 22.12 18.10
N TYR A 203 16.27 23.01 17.24
CA TYR A 203 15.61 24.28 16.89
C TYR A 203 14.24 24.09 16.24
N LEU A 204 13.91 22.89 15.74
CA LEU A 204 12.61 22.57 15.15
C LEU A 204 11.55 22.19 16.21
N SER A 205 11.95 21.90 17.45
CA SER A 205 11.05 21.38 18.50
C SER A 205 9.86 22.29 18.82
N ASP A 206 10.04 23.61 18.73
CA ASP A 206 9.04 24.63 19.02
C ASP A 206 8.49 25.33 17.76
N LYS A 207 8.79 24.78 16.57
CA LYS A 207 8.39 25.32 15.26
C LYS A 207 7.16 24.60 14.72
N LYS A 208 6.43 25.25 13.81
CA LYS A 208 5.29 24.64 13.11
C LYS A 208 5.81 23.64 12.09
N VAL A 209 5.87 22.36 12.50
CA VAL A 209 6.29 21.22 11.68
C VAL A 209 5.07 20.40 11.32
N ILE A 210 4.87 20.13 10.03
CA ILE A 210 3.79 19.24 9.59
C ILE A 210 4.37 17.86 9.33
N LEU A 211 3.75 16.83 9.91
CA LEU A 211 4.08 15.43 9.62
C LEU A 211 2.94 14.79 8.83
N ILE A 212 3.26 14.23 7.67
CA ILE A 212 2.31 13.52 6.81
C ILE A 212 2.74 12.06 6.79
N PHE A 213 1.85 11.18 7.24
CA PHE A 213 2.07 9.74 7.27
C PHE A 213 1.28 9.08 6.15
N ASP A 214 1.97 8.42 5.22
CA ASP A 214 1.34 7.61 4.18
C ASP A 214 1.23 6.15 4.63
N GLU A 215 0.14 5.48 4.22
CA GLU A 215 -0.21 4.11 4.63
C GLU A 215 -0.02 3.87 6.15
N CYS A 216 -0.77 4.63 6.93
CA CYS A 216 -0.75 4.55 8.38
C CYS A 216 -1.17 3.14 8.87
N HIS A 217 -0.19 2.31 9.23
CA HIS A 217 -0.38 0.98 9.80
C HIS A 217 -0.28 0.93 11.33
N ARG A 218 -1.02 -0.02 11.90
CA ARG A 218 -1.16 -0.30 13.34
C ARG A 218 0.16 -0.31 14.12
N SER A 219 1.20 -0.95 13.61
CA SER A 219 2.48 -1.12 14.29
C SER A 219 3.27 0.19 14.49
N GLN A 220 2.89 1.26 13.80
CA GLN A 220 3.67 2.50 13.75
C GLN A 220 3.22 3.57 14.77
N PHE A 221 2.02 3.43 15.37
CA PHE A 221 1.40 4.52 16.16
C PHE A 221 1.60 4.45 17.67
N GLY A 222 2.34 3.46 18.17
CA GLY A 222 2.61 3.31 19.59
C GLY A 222 3.66 4.29 20.14
N LYS A 223 4.68 3.75 20.81
CA LYS A 223 5.73 4.53 21.52
C LYS A 223 6.45 5.54 20.61
N THR A 224 6.62 5.21 19.33
CA THR A 224 7.32 6.07 18.36
C THR A 224 6.54 7.37 18.10
N HIS A 225 5.22 7.27 17.90
CA HIS A 225 4.38 8.44 17.66
C HIS A 225 4.37 9.39 18.87
N ALA A 226 4.26 8.83 20.08
CA ALA A 226 4.31 9.61 21.32
C ALA A 226 5.64 10.39 21.47
N LYS A 227 6.77 9.79 21.06
CA LYS A 227 8.09 10.45 21.07
C LYS A 227 8.19 11.57 20.05
N ILE A 228 7.73 11.32 18.82
CA ILE A 228 7.70 12.34 17.78
C ILE A 228 6.86 13.54 18.22
N LYS A 229 5.68 13.29 18.80
CA LYS A 229 4.80 14.34 19.36
C LYS A 229 5.45 15.07 20.54
N GLY A 230 6.20 14.34 21.37
CA GLY A 230 6.96 14.93 22.48
C GLY A 230 8.10 15.85 22.04
N PHE A 231 8.78 15.52 20.94
CA PHE A 231 9.87 16.35 20.40
C PHE A 231 9.34 17.57 19.62
N PHE A 232 8.39 17.37 18.69
CA PHE A 232 7.81 18.45 17.90
C PHE A 232 6.54 19.01 18.57
N THR A 233 6.72 19.88 19.56
CA THR A 233 5.65 20.36 20.45
C THR A 233 4.55 21.20 19.75
N LYS A 234 4.87 21.85 18.62
CA LYS A 234 3.90 22.60 17.79
C LYS A 234 3.61 21.92 16.44
N SER A 235 3.75 20.60 16.39
CA SER A 235 3.45 19.84 15.17
C SER A 235 1.97 19.61 14.95
N GLN A 236 1.59 19.50 13.67
CA GLN A 236 0.33 18.88 13.26
C GLN A 236 0.64 17.61 12.47
N MET A 237 -0.14 16.58 12.71
CA MET A 237 0.06 15.25 12.14
C MET A 237 -1.14 14.87 11.29
N PHE A 238 -0.87 14.43 10.05
CA PHE A 238 -1.88 14.01 9.10
C PHE A 238 -1.63 12.59 8.62
N GLY A 239 -2.60 11.70 8.83
CA GLY A 239 -2.51 10.30 8.42
C GLY A 239 -3.35 9.98 7.20
N PHE A 240 -2.81 9.18 6.28
CA PHE A 240 -3.56 8.59 5.17
C PHE A 240 -3.67 7.09 5.40
N THR A 241 -4.88 6.54 5.37
CA THR A 241 -5.10 5.10 5.57
C THR A 241 -6.27 4.57 4.75
N GLY A 242 -6.12 3.33 4.26
CA GLY A 242 -7.23 2.55 3.70
C GLY A 242 -8.05 1.81 4.75
N THR A 243 -7.43 1.55 5.89
CA THR A 243 -7.92 0.65 6.95
C THR A 243 -7.78 1.34 8.30
N PRO A 244 -8.62 2.34 8.61
CA PRO A 244 -8.61 2.99 9.92
C PRO A 244 -8.92 1.97 11.02
N ILE A 245 -8.32 2.20 12.18
CA ILE A 245 -8.53 1.45 13.40
C ILE A 245 -9.66 2.14 14.17
N PHE A 246 -10.73 1.41 14.40
CA PHE A 246 -11.90 1.73 15.20
C PHE A 246 -11.87 0.99 16.54
N ALA A 247 -12.84 1.30 17.39
CA ALA A 247 -13.05 0.58 18.64
C ALA A 247 -13.34 -0.92 18.42
N ASP A 248 -13.87 -1.32 17.26
CA ASP A 248 -14.24 -2.72 17.02
C ASP A 248 -13.09 -3.61 16.52
N ASN A 249 -12.00 -3.03 16.01
CA ASN A 249 -10.84 -3.75 15.44
C ASN A 249 -9.50 -3.41 16.14
N HIS A 250 -9.52 -2.70 17.27
CA HIS A 250 -8.31 -2.51 18.07
C HIS A 250 -7.97 -3.77 18.87
N VAL A 251 -6.69 -4.12 18.98
CA VAL A 251 -6.20 -5.10 19.99
C VAL A 251 -5.42 -4.38 21.10
N ASP A 252 -4.85 -3.19 20.81
CA ASP A 252 -4.00 -2.43 21.77
C ASP A 252 -4.70 -1.24 22.44
N GLY A 253 -6.00 -1.02 22.16
CA GLY A 253 -6.82 0.04 22.77
C GLY A 253 -6.77 1.40 22.07
N THR A 254 -5.86 1.60 21.11
CA THR A 254 -5.67 2.90 20.42
C THR A 254 -6.30 2.89 19.03
N THR A 255 -7.19 3.84 18.76
CA THR A 255 -7.84 4.03 17.44
C THR A 255 -7.09 5.03 16.57
N THR A 256 -7.35 5.04 15.27
CA THR A 256 -6.81 6.07 14.36
C THR A 256 -7.24 7.48 14.78
N ALA A 257 -8.45 7.61 15.32
CA ALA A 257 -8.95 8.88 15.84
C ALA A 257 -8.20 9.34 17.11
N ASP A 258 -7.73 8.43 17.96
CA ASP A 258 -6.93 8.81 19.14
C ASP A 258 -5.56 9.38 18.76
N VAL A 259 -5.02 8.94 17.63
CA VAL A 259 -3.72 9.38 17.09
C VAL A 259 -3.86 10.70 16.32
N PHE A 260 -4.86 10.77 15.43
CA PHE A 260 -5.00 11.82 14.42
C PHE A 260 -6.22 12.72 14.62
N ASP A 261 -6.93 12.63 15.74
CA ASP A 261 -8.16 13.34 16.07
C ASP A 261 -9.37 12.98 15.19
N GLN A 262 -9.42 13.47 13.95
CA GLN A 262 -10.66 13.52 13.16
C GLN A 262 -10.46 13.01 11.73
N CYS A 263 -11.42 12.23 11.24
CA CYS A 263 -11.51 11.91 9.81
C CYS A 263 -11.93 13.17 9.06
N LEU A 264 -11.02 13.76 8.28
CA LEU A 264 -11.26 15.00 7.54
C LEU A 264 -11.99 14.74 6.22
N HIS A 265 -11.75 13.60 5.58
CA HIS A 265 -12.43 13.19 4.35
C HIS A 265 -12.42 11.66 4.21
N ARG A 266 -13.48 11.11 3.61
CA ARG A 266 -13.61 9.66 3.35
C ARG A 266 -13.94 9.33 1.90
N TYR A 267 -13.31 8.30 1.38
CA TYR A 267 -13.56 7.68 0.08
C TYR A 267 -13.35 6.16 0.22
N ILE A 268 -14.42 5.45 0.55
CA ILE A 268 -14.37 4.02 0.89
C ILE A 268 -14.53 3.14 -0.35
N ILE A 269 -14.32 1.83 -0.19
CA ILE A 269 -14.33 0.87 -1.30
C ILE A 269 -15.65 0.84 -2.08
N THR A 270 -16.78 1.07 -1.41
CA THR A 270 -18.09 1.12 -2.08
C THR A 270 -18.19 2.30 -3.06
N HIS A 271 -17.60 3.45 -2.73
CA HIS A 271 -17.49 4.58 -3.66
C HIS A 271 -16.56 4.22 -4.83
N ALA A 272 -15.41 3.59 -4.54
CA ALA A 272 -14.43 3.26 -5.56
C ALA A 272 -14.91 2.23 -6.58
N ILE A 273 -15.68 1.24 -6.14
CA ILE A 273 -16.34 0.28 -7.03
C ILE A 273 -17.44 0.96 -7.83
N ALA A 274 -18.27 1.79 -7.18
CA ALA A 274 -19.33 2.52 -7.88
C ALA A 274 -18.74 3.41 -8.99
N ASP A 275 -17.64 4.10 -8.71
CA ASP A 275 -16.87 4.96 -9.62
C ASP A 275 -16.02 4.23 -10.66
N GLU A 276 -16.07 2.89 -10.71
CA GLU A 276 -15.28 2.06 -11.64
C GLU A 276 -13.77 2.34 -11.54
N ASN A 277 -13.33 2.92 -10.41
CA ASN A 277 -11.93 3.23 -10.13
C ASN A 277 -11.19 2.03 -9.53
N VAL A 278 -11.92 1.06 -8.97
CA VAL A 278 -11.43 -0.19 -8.40
C VAL A 278 -12.38 -1.31 -8.80
N LEU A 279 -11.84 -2.51 -9.07
CA LEU A 279 -12.64 -3.69 -9.40
C LEU A 279 -13.33 -4.26 -8.15
N GLY A 280 -14.50 -4.86 -8.32
CA GLY A 280 -15.15 -5.64 -7.26
C GLY A 280 -14.41 -6.96 -6.97
N PHE A 281 -14.74 -7.59 -5.85
CA PHE A 281 -14.17 -8.89 -5.46
C PHE A 281 -15.12 -10.05 -5.80
N ALA A 282 -14.56 -11.11 -6.36
CA ALA A 282 -15.22 -12.41 -6.48
C ALA A 282 -14.59 -13.36 -5.46
N VAL A 283 -15.19 -13.46 -4.27
CA VAL A 283 -14.71 -14.32 -3.18
C VAL A 283 -15.31 -15.72 -3.35
N GLU A 284 -14.45 -16.73 -3.45
CA GLU A 284 -14.85 -18.13 -3.55
C GLU A 284 -14.13 -18.92 -2.45
N TYR A 285 -14.90 -19.68 -1.66
CA TYR A 285 -14.36 -20.59 -0.65
C TYR A 285 -14.19 -21.98 -1.26
N VAL A 286 -12.95 -22.47 -1.29
CA VAL A 286 -12.60 -23.77 -1.87
C VAL A 286 -12.22 -24.75 -0.76
N GLY A 287 -12.94 -25.86 -0.69
CA GLY A 287 -12.79 -26.88 0.35
C GLY A 287 -13.70 -26.63 1.54
N LYS A 288 -14.46 -27.66 1.93
CA LYS A 288 -15.15 -27.73 3.22
C LYS A 288 -14.73 -29.02 3.90
N TYR A 289 -14.50 -28.96 5.21
CA TYR A 289 -14.19 -30.15 5.99
C TYR A 289 -15.47 -30.76 6.51
N LYS A 290 -15.72 -32.04 6.20
CA LYS A 290 -16.71 -32.84 6.93
C LYS A 290 -15.96 -33.66 7.97
N LYS A 291 -16.36 -33.55 9.23
CA LYS A 291 -16.02 -34.56 10.24
C LYS A 291 -16.88 -35.79 9.94
N ARG A 292 -16.28 -36.90 9.49
CA ARG A 292 -16.93 -38.21 9.46
C ARG A 292 -16.18 -39.14 10.41
N ASP A 293 -16.63 -39.14 11.66
CA ASP A 293 -16.16 -39.99 12.76
C ASP A 293 -14.63 -40.04 13.01
N ALA A 294 -14.25 -40.64 14.12
CA ALA A 294 -13.09 -40.22 14.91
C ALA A 294 -11.70 -40.42 14.28
N ASP A 295 -11.51 -41.20 13.20
CA ASP A 295 -10.16 -41.69 12.85
C ASP A 295 -9.76 -41.73 11.36
N VAL A 296 -10.59 -41.27 10.40
CA VAL A 296 -10.17 -41.22 8.97
C VAL A 296 -10.81 -40.03 8.25
N VAL A 297 -10.00 -39.16 7.62
CA VAL A 297 -10.46 -38.00 6.84
C VAL A 297 -10.07 -38.17 5.37
N GLU A 298 -10.94 -38.75 4.56
CA GLU A 298 -10.92 -38.60 3.10
C GLU A 298 -12.00 -37.59 2.67
N GLY A 299 -11.65 -36.70 1.73
CA GLY A 299 -12.48 -35.56 1.35
C GLY A 299 -13.08 -35.71 -0.05
N ASP A 300 -14.40 -35.77 -0.13
CA ASP A 300 -15.17 -35.69 -1.38
C ASP A 300 -15.75 -34.28 -1.59
N PHE A 301 -15.64 -33.79 -2.81
CA PHE A 301 -16.02 -32.44 -3.25
C PHE A 301 -17.47 -32.38 -3.72
N GLN A 302 -18.41 -31.94 -2.87
CA GLN A 302 -19.71 -31.38 -3.31
C GLN A 302 -20.17 -30.24 -2.38
N ALA A 303 -20.84 -29.24 -2.98
CA ALA A 303 -21.26 -28.00 -2.35
C ALA A 303 -22.60 -28.15 -1.61
N GLU A 304 -22.66 -27.70 -0.35
CA GLU A 304 -23.88 -27.19 0.31
C GLU A 304 -23.58 -26.48 1.64
N ASP A 305 -24.59 -25.77 2.15
CA ASP A 305 -24.65 -24.50 2.90
C ASP A 305 -24.05 -24.39 4.33
N ASP A 306 -24.04 -23.15 4.79
CA ASP A 306 -23.45 -22.52 5.98
C ASP A 306 -23.96 -23.05 7.34
N SER A 307 -23.04 -23.48 8.19
CA SER A 307 -23.27 -23.52 9.64
C SER A 307 -21.96 -23.31 10.39
N ASP A 308 -21.92 -22.22 11.15
CA ASP A 308 -20.76 -21.46 11.60
C ASP A 308 -20.14 -22.00 12.91
N ASP A 309 -19.99 -23.31 13.05
CA ASP A 309 -19.65 -23.89 14.35
C ASP A 309 -18.71 -25.10 14.22
N TRP A 310 -17.39 -24.90 14.03
CA TRP A 310 -16.47 -26.04 14.18
C TRP A 310 -15.00 -25.74 14.58
N ILE A 311 -14.58 -26.53 15.59
CA ILE A 311 -13.25 -26.87 16.14
C ILE A 311 -12.65 -25.94 17.21
N LYS A 312 -12.58 -26.48 18.44
CA LYS A 312 -11.78 -26.01 19.58
C LYS A 312 -10.27 -26.12 19.26
N GLY A 313 -9.51 -25.07 19.61
CA GLY A 313 -8.21 -24.70 19.04
C GLY A 313 -7.01 -25.67 19.14
N ILE A 314 -7.14 -26.88 19.69
CA ILE A 314 -5.99 -27.79 19.87
C ILE A 314 -5.67 -28.58 18.59
N HIS A 315 -6.65 -28.91 17.74
CA HIS A 315 -6.44 -29.68 16.51
C HIS A 315 -6.36 -28.83 15.22
N LYS A 316 -6.37 -27.49 15.32
CA LYS A 316 -6.41 -26.64 14.11
C LYS A 316 -5.11 -26.75 13.31
N ARG A 317 -3.95 -26.60 13.94
CA ARG A 317 -2.67 -26.50 13.22
C ARG A 317 -2.31 -27.81 12.51
N GLU A 318 -2.45 -28.95 13.18
CA GLU A 318 -2.21 -30.27 12.58
C GLU A 318 -3.11 -30.54 11.36
N ILE A 319 -4.38 -30.11 11.41
CA ILE A 319 -5.31 -30.28 10.28
C ILE A 319 -4.97 -29.31 9.13
N PHE A 320 -4.69 -28.04 9.43
CA PHE A 320 -4.36 -27.03 8.42
C PHE A 320 -2.99 -27.25 7.77
N GLU A 321 -2.02 -27.79 8.50
CA GLU A 321 -0.66 -28.05 8.02
C GLU A 321 -0.42 -29.53 7.65
N SER A 322 -1.48 -30.35 7.63
CA SER A 322 -1.44 -31.74 7.19
C SER A 322 -0.95 -31.84 5.74
N GLU A 323 -0.06 -32.80 5.48
CA GLU A 323 0.55 -32.98 4.15
C GLU A 323 -0.51 -33.24 3.07
N ASP A 324 -1.48 -34.12 3.36
CA ASP A 324 -2.61 -34.42 2.47
C ASP A 324 -3.39 -33.17 2.05
N ARG A 325 -3.64 -32.25 2.97
CA ARG A 325 -4.37 -31.01 2.68
C ARG A 325 -3.53 -30.09 1.81
N ILE A 326 -2.28 -29.87 2.20
CA ILE A 326 -1.36 -28.99 1.47
C ILE A 326 -1.17 -29.51 0.05
N GLU A 327 -0.98 -30.81 -0.14
CA GLU A 327 -0.84 -31.43 -1.45
C GLU A 327 -2.09 -31.23 -2.31
N LYS A 328 -3.29 -31.45 -1.74
CA LYS A 328 -4.57 -31.22 -2.44
C LYS A 328 -4.74 -29.77 -2.87
N ILE A 329 -4.43 -28.81 -1.98
CA ILE A 329 -4.52 -27.38 -2.28
C ILE A 329 -3.47 -26.97 -3.32
N ALA A 330 -2.23 -27.45 -3.21
CA ALA A 330 -1.17 -27.21 -4.19
C ALA A 330 -1.61 -27.67 -5.59
N LYS A 331 -2.15 -28.89 -5.71
CA LYS A 331 -2.68 -29.42 -6.97
C LYS A 331 -3.84 -28.57 -7.51
N TYR A 332 -4.77 -28.16 -6.64
CA TYR A 332 -5.87 -27.27 -7.02
C TYR A 332 -5.36 -25.94 -7.60
N VAL A 333 -4.44 -25.28 -6.90
CA VAL A 333 -3.86 -23.99 -7.33
C VAL A 333 -3.19 -24.11 -8.70
N VAL A 334 -2.40 -25.17 -8.91
CA VAL A 334 -1.71 -25.42 -10.19
C VAL A 334 -2.71 -25.70 -11.32
N GLN A 335 -3.77 -26.46 -11.07
CA GLN A 335 -4.80 -26.79 -12.07
C GLN A 335 -5.68 -25.60 -12.42
N ASP A 336 -6.06 -24.78 -11.43
CA ASP A 336 -6.97 -23.64 -11.59
C ASP A 336 -6.24 -22.37 -12.07
N TRP A 337 -4.92 -22.28 -11.90
CA TRP A 337 -4.11 -21.11 -12.23
C TRP A 337 -4.39 -20.56 -13.63
N LYS A 338 -4.35 -21.38 -14.69
CA LYS A 338 -4.61 -20.89 -16.07
C LYS A 338 -6.04 -20.37 -16.23
N LYS A 339 -7.02 -20.93 -15.52
CA LYS A 339 -8.41 -20.48 -15.60
C LYS A 339 -8.57 -19.12 -14.93
N LYS A 340 -8.11 -18.97 -13.68
CA LYS A 340 -8.22 -17.73 -12.90
C LYS A 340 -7.42 -16.58 -13.50
N THR A 341 -6.25 -16.86 -14.08
CA THR A 341 -5.38 -15.86 -14.70
C THR A 341 -5.71 -15.53 -16.16
N LYS A 342 -6.89 -15.92 -16.66
CA LYS A 342 -7.32 -15.74 -18.06
C LYS A 342 -6.26 -16.24 -19.05
N LYS A 343 -5.95 -17.54 -18.97
CA LYS A 343 -4.97 -18.26 -19.80
C LYS A 343 -3.53 -17.73 -19.65
N GLY A 344 -3.14 -17.28 -18.45
CA GLY A 344 -1.80 -16.75 -18.18
C GLY A 344 -1.58 -15.31 -18.67
N THR A 345 -2.65 -14.57 -18.96
CA THR A 345 -2.58 -13.14 -19.28
C THR A 345 -2.22 -12.32 -18.03
N PHE A 346 -2.69 -12.79 -16.87
CA PHE A 346 -2.43 -12.24 -15.54
C PHE A 346 -1.55 -13.21 -14.72
N ASN A 347 -1.10 -12.78 -13.55
CA ASN A 347 -0.47 -13.65 -12.54
C ASN A 347 -1.26 -13.67 -11.22
N ALA A 348 -0.77 -14.49 -10.28
CA ALA A 348 -1.42 -14.74 -9.01
C ALA A 348 -0.46 -14.64 -7.81
N LEU A 349 -1.00 -14.24 -6.67
CA LEU A 349 -0.35 -14.41 -5.36
C LEU A 349 -0.98 -15.56 -4.60
N PHE A 350 -0.20 -16.18 -3.71
CA PHE A 350 -0.69 -17.16 -2.75
C PHE A 350 -0.24 -16.77 -1.34
N ALA A 351 -1.18 -16.24 -0.56
CA ALA A 351 -0.97 -15.84 0.83
C ALA A 351 -1.15 -17.03 1.76
N ILE A 352 -0.11 -17.35 2.54
CA ILE A 352 -0.01 -18.57 3.34
C ILE A 352 0.16 -18.21 4.82
N SER A 353 -0.35 -19.05 5.72
CA SER A 353 -0.38 -18.79 7.15
C SER A 353 0.98 -18.68 7.82
N SER A 354 1.94 -19.51 7.43
CA SER A 354 3.25 -19.65 8.11
C SER A 354 4.37 -20.00 7.13
N ILE A 355 5.62 -19.74 7.53
CA ILE A 355 6.81 -20.11 6.74
C ILE A 355 6.86 -21.64 6.53
N ASP A 356 6.48 -22.45 7.52
CA ASP A 356 6.52 -23.91 7.39
C ASP A 356 5.48 -24.45 6.40
N ALA A 357 4.27 -23.90 6.40
CA ALA A 357 3.29 -24.21 5.37
C ALA A 357 3.79 -23.77 4.00
N LEU A 358 4.41 -22.60 3.90
CA LEU A 358 4.99 -22.09 2.65
C LEU A 358 6.09 -22.99 2.10
N LYS A 359 7.00 -23.50 2.96
CA LYS A 359 8.03 -24.46 2.57
C LYS A 359 7.40 -25.67 1.89
N LYS A 360 6.38 -26.28 2.53
CA LYS A 360 5.66 -27.44 2.00
C LYS A 360 4.95 -27.12 0.68
N TYR A 361 4.19 -26.02 0.62
CA TYR A 361 3.51 -25.59 -0.60
C TYR A 361 4.49 -25.37 -1.77
N TYR A 362 5.61 -24.70 -1.53
CA TYR A 362 6.61 -24.44 -2.56
C TYR A 362 7.21 -25.74 -3.12
N THR A 363 7.51 -26.71 -2.25
CA THR A 363 8.00 -28.03 -2.66
C THR A 363 6.97 -28.78 -3.50
N TYR A 364 5.73 -28.91 -3.04
CA TYR A 364 4.68 -29.63 -3.78
C TYR A 364 4.33 -28.96 -5.10
N ILE A 365 4.23 -27.63 -5.14
CA ILE A 365 3.96 -26.89 -6.37
C ILE A 365 5.08 -27.09 -7.38
N ASN A 366 6.36 -27.05 -6.97
CA ASN A 366 7.46 -27.30 -7.91
C ASN A 366 7.51 -28.75 -8.43
N GLN A 367 6.99 -29.72 -7.67
CA GLN A 367 6.85 -31.11 -8.14
C GLN A 367 5.70 -31.31 -9.13
N CYS A 368 4.59 -30.57 -8.99
CA CYS A 368 3.38 -30.78 -9.81
C CYS A 368 3.11 -29.68 -10.85
N LYS A 369 3.91 -28.61 -10.89
CA LYS A 369 3.72 -27.52 -11.86
C LYS A 369 3.91 -28.00 -13.31
N PRO A 370 3.10 -27.51 -14.25
CA PRO A 370 3.29 -27.79 -15.67
C PRO A 370 4.57 -27.09 -16.18
N GLU A 371 5.13 -27.65 -17.25
CA GLU A 371 6.26 -27.05 -17.94
C GLU A 371 5.92 -25.61 -18.40
N GLY A 372 6.82 -24.68 -18.10
CA GLY A 372 6.66 -23.26 -18.40
C GLY A 372 5.92 -22.42 -17.34
N MET A 373 5.41 -23.01 -16.25
CA MET A 373 4.90 -22.23 -15.11
C MET A 373 6.05 -21.75 -14.22
N THR A 374 6.13 -20.43 -14.02
CA THR A 374 7.16 -19.80 -13.21
C THR A 374 6.64 -19.49 -11.81
N VAL A 375 7.33 -20.02 -10.80
CA VAL A 375 6.95 -19.90 -9.39
C VAL A 375 8.10 -19.28 -8.63
N ALA A 376 7.80 -18.32 -7.76
CA ALA A 376 8.76 -17.71 -6.86
C ALA A 376 8.16 -17.57 -5.46
N THR A 377 8.99 -17.25 -4.48
CA THR A 377 8.54 -17.07 -3.09
C THR A 377 9.35 -15.99 -2.40
N VAL A 378 8.74 -15.29 -1.44
CA VAL A 378 9.45 -14.34 -0.60
C VAL A 378 8.84 -14.30 0.80
N PHE A 379 9.69 -14.33 1.81
CA PHE A 379 9.31 -14.19 3.21
C PHE A 379 10.48 -13.63 4.03
N THR A 380 10.14 -13.01 5.15
CA THR A 380 11.11 -12.49 6.12
C THR A 380 11.55 -13.62 7.04
N PHE A 381 12.84 -13.71 7.36
CA PHE A 381 13.40 -14.71 8.27
C PHE A 381 13.69 -14.15 9.69
N ASP A 382 13.43 -12.86 9.92
CA ASP A 382 13.69 -12.22 11.22
C ASP A 382 12.47 -12.34 12.14
N PRO A 383 12.59 -12.98 13.33
CA PRO A 383 11.50 -13.10 14.29
C PRO A 383 11.00 -11.74 14.84
N ASN A 384 11.81 -10.67 14.76
CA ASN A 384 11.35 -9.33 15.14
C ASN A 384 10.43 -8.69 14.09
N GLU A 385 10.46 -9.13 12.83
CA GLU A 385 9.58 -8.60 11.80
C GLU A 385 8.19 -9.25 11.80
N GLU A 386 8.03 -10.47 12.34
CA GLU A 386 6.72 -11.11 12.52
C GLU A 386 5.91 -10.45 13.65
N LYS A 387 6.55 -9.92 14.69
CA LYS A 387 5.88 -9.23 15.81
C LYS A 387 5.15 -7.93 15.39
N ASP A 388 5.51 -7.34 14.25
CA ASP A 388 4.94 -6.08 13.75
C ASP A 388 3.67 -6.27 12.89
N TRP A 389 3.28 -7.51 12.56
CA TRP A 389 2.22 -7.80 11.59
C TRP A 389 1.12 -8.65 12.22
N LEU A 390 0.21 -8.00 12.95
CA LEU A 390 -1.10 -8.50 13.40
C LEU A 390 -1.19 -9.80 14.24
N ASP A 391 -0.09 -10.54 14.44
CA ASP A 391 -0.11 -11.85 15.13
C ASP A 391 0.71 -11.87 16.44
N ALA A 392 0.89 -10.73 17.11
CA ALA A 392 1.63 -10.66 18.38
C ALA A 392 0.97 -11.46 19.53
N ASP A 393 -0.32 -11.83 19.42
CA ASP A 393 -1.08 -12.41 20.55
C ASP A 393 -1.47 -13.90 20.39
N ILE A 394 -1.00 -14.62 19.37
CA ILE A 394 -1.27 -16.07 19.25
C ILE A 394 -0.04 -16.95 19.50
N TYR A 395 1.18 -16.41 19.45
CA TYR A 395 2.39 -17.17 19.75
C TYR A 395 3.21 -16.45 20.83
N GLY A 396 3.06 -16.95 22.06
CA GLY A 396 3.84 -16.49 23.21
C GLY A 396 5.35 -16.68 22.99
N ASP A 397 6.11 -15.81 23.65
CA ASP A 397 7.58 -15.77 23.63
C ASP A 397 8.20 -17.18 23.78
N GLN A 398 8.77 -17.68 22.68
CA GLN A 398 9.80 -18.71 22.70
C GLN A 398 10.96 -18.26 21.81
N GLU A 399 12.19 -18.38 22.33
CA GLU A 399 13.41 -18.24 21.52
C GLU A 399 13.50 -19.44 20.57
N TYR A 400 13.45 -19.21 19.26
CA TYR A 400 13.38 -20.28 18.26
C TYR A 400 14.75 -20.62 17.62
N PRO A 401 15.18 -21.90 17.62
CA PRO A 401 16.27 -22.41 16.79
C PRO A 401 15.94 -22.52 15.28
N ASP A 402 14.75 -22.06 14.86
CA ASP A 402 14.15 -22.29 13.52
C ASP A 402 14.51 -21.23 12.45
N VAL A 403 15.17 -20.15 12.87
CA VAL A 403 15.59 -19.05 11.98
C VAL A 403 16.61 -19.53 10.94
N GLN A 404 17.52 -20.42 11.34
CA GLN A 404 18.56 -20.97 10.45
C GLN A 404 17.93 -21.80 9.32
N PHE A 405 17.01 -22.71 9.64
CA PHE A 405 16.33 -23.56 8.66
C PHE A 405 15.48 -22.76 7.66
N SER A 406 14.84 -21.70 8.13
CA SER A 406 14.03 -20.82 7.28
C SER A 406 14.90 -19.99 6.32
N ARG A 407 16.08 -19.56 6.77
CA ARG A 407 17.07 -18.88 5.92
C ARG A 407 17.65 -19.81 4.85
N ASP A 408 18.06 -21.02 5.24
CA ASP A 408 18.65 -21.99 4.30
C ASP A 408 17.66 -22.37 3.19
N PHE A 409 16.37 -22.50 3.53
CA PHE A 409 15.32 -22.74 2.54
C PHE A 409 15.15 -21.56 1.58
N LEU A 410 15.19 -20.33 2.09
CA LEU A 410 15.12 -19.14 1.27
C LEU A 410 16.32 -19.04 0.32
N GLU A 411 17.53 -19.40 0.77
CA GLU A 411 18.72 -19.46 -0.08
C GLU A 411 18.55 -20.47 -1.22
N GLY A 412 17.97 -21.64 -0.95
CA GLY A 412 17.59 -22.60 -2.01
C GLY A 412 16.62 -22.00 -3.03
N CYS A 413 15.58 -21.31 -2.56
CA CYS A 413 14.61 -20.66 -3.46
C CYS A 413 15.25 -19.54 -4.29
N ILE A 414 16.17 -18.77 -3.72
CA ILE A 414 16.91 -17.71 -4.42
C ILE A 414 17.89 -18.33 -5.45
N ALA A 415 18.50 -19.47 -5.13
CA ALA A 415 19.35 -20.18 -6.08
C ALA A 415 18.57 -20.68 -7.31
N ASP A 416 17.38 -21.26 -7.10
CA ASP A 416 16.48 -21.65 -8.20
C ASP A 416 16.08 -20.44 -9.05
N TYR A 417 15.75 -19.33 -8.39
CA TYR A 417 15.42 -18.07 -9.05
C TYR A 417 16.59 -17.54 -9.89
N ASN A 418 17.80 -17.55 -9.34
CA ASN A 418 19.02 -17.13 -10.03
C ASN A 418 19.30 -17.97 -11.27
N LEU A 419 19.14 -19.29 -11.15
CA LEU A 419 19.28 -20.21 -12.28
C LEU A 419 18.26 -19.91 -13.38
N GLN A 420 17.00 -19.66 -12.99
CA GLN A 420 15.92 -19.39 -13.93
C GLN A 420 16.09 -18.05 -14.67
N PHE A 421 16.56 -17.01 -13.98
CA PHE A 421 16.57 -15.65 -14.52
C PHE A 421 17.97 -15.11 -14.87
N GLY A 422 19.02 -15.89 -14.65
CA GLY A 422 20.41 -15.49 -14.89
C GLY A 422 20.87 -14.36 -13.96
N THR A 423 20.39 -14.35 -12.71
CA THR A 423 20.77 -13.38 -11.67
C THR A 423 21.75 -13.98 -10.67
N ASN A 424 22.24 -13.17 -9.72
CA ASN A 424 23.18 -13.64 -8.70
C ASN A 424 22.89 -12.96 -7.34
N PHE A 425 21.71 -13.24 -6.79
CA PHE A 425 21.29 -12.77 -5.47
C PHE A 425 21.56 -13.81 -4.38
N ASP A 426 21.58 -13.36 -3.14
CA ASP A 426 21.70 -14.16 -1.93
C ASP A 426 20.98 -13.48 -0.77
N THR A 427 21.03 -14.06 0.43
CA THR A 427 20.41 -13.45 1.63
C THR A 427 21.06 -12.14 2.05
N THR A 428 22.29 -11.84 1.64
CA THR A 428 22.96 -10.54 1.93
C THR A 428 22.50 -9.44 0.97
N THR A 429 22.06 -9.83 -0.22
CA THR A 429 21.52 -8.95 -1.27
C THR A 429 19.99 -9.06 -1.38
N PHE A 430 19.33 -9.48 -0.30
CA PHE A 430 17.87 -9.68 -0.25
C PHE A 430 17.06 -8.47 -0.74
N ASP A 431 17.46 -7.25 -0.41
CA ASP A 431 16.80 -6.03 -0.89
C ASP A 431 16.82 -5.90 -2.42
N GLN A 432 17.88 -6.39 -3.08
CA GLN A 432 18.00 -6.38 -4.53
C GLN A 432 17.14 -7.49 -5.15
N TYR A 433 17.16 -8.68 -4.53
CA TYR A 433 16.28 -9.79 -4.88
C TYR A 433 14.80 -9.37 -4.81
N TYR A 434 14.38 -8.76 -3.70
CA TYR A 434 13.00 -8.33 -3.48
C TYR A 434 12.54 -7.31 -4.52
N LYS A 435 13.41 -6.35 -4.88
CA LYS A 435 13.13 -5.37 -5.94
C LYS A 435 13.02 -6.02 -7.33
N ASP A 436 13.92 -6.95 -7.65
CA ASP A 436 13.86 -7.66 -8.92
C ASP A 436 12.60 -8.54 -9.00
N LEU A 437 12.27 -9.23 -7.91
CA LEU A 437 11.06 -10.04 -7.79
C LEU A 437 9.79 -9.21 -8.06
N GLN A 438 9.60 -8.08 -7.38
CA GLN A 438 8.45 -7.18 -7.59
C GLN A 438 8.33 -6.78 -9.06
N LYS A 439 9.43 -6.34 -9.66
CA LYS A 439 9.47 -5.94 -11.07
C LYS A 439 9.06 -7.09 -11.99
N ARG A 440 9.51 -8.31 -11.72
CA ARG A 440 9.15 -9.49 -12.52
C ARG A 440 7.69 -9.92 -12.36
N ILE A 441 7.11 -9.71 -11.18
CA ILE A 441 5.67 -9.88 -10.96
C ILE A 441 4.91 -8.84 -11.79
N GLU A 442 5.29 -7.57 -11.75
CA GLU A 442 4.66 -6.51 -12.56
C GLU A 442 4.75 -6.78 -14.06
N GLU A 443 5.90 -7.25 -14.55
CA GLU A 443 6.15 -7.58 -15.95
C GLU A 443 5.56 -8.95 -16.37
N LYS A 444 4.86 -9.67 -15.47
CA LYS A 444 4.27 -11.00 -15.70
C LYS A 444 5.31 -12.07 -16.10
N GLN A 445 6.55 -11.92 -15.65
CA GLN A 445 7.59 -12.95 -15.80
C GLN A 445 7.45 -14.08 -14.79
N ILE A 446 6.70 -13.84 -13.70
CA ILE A 446 6.36 -14.82 -12.67
C ILE A 446 4.84 -15.04 -12.69
N ASP A 447 4.43 -16.31 -12.69
CA ASP A 447 3.03 -16.72 -12.81
C ASP A 447 2.33 -16.87 -11.46
N LEU A 448 3.08 -17.34 -10.45
CA LEU A 448 2.61 -17.53 -9.07
C LEU A 448 3.70 -17.12 -8.09
N THR A 449 3.36 -16.27 -7.12
CA THR A 449 4.26 -15.92 -6.02
C THR A 449 3.66 -16.33 -4.67
N LEU A 450 4.39 -17.14 -3.92
CA LEU A 450 4.02 -17.55 -2.56
C LEU A 450 4.54 -16.51 -1.57
N VAL A 451 3.69 -16.11 -0.62
CA VAL A 451 4.02 -15.11 0.39
C VAL A 451 3.39 -15.47 1.73
N VAL A 452 4.01 -15.00 2.82
CA VAL A 452 3.38 -15.02 4.15
C VAL A 452 2.72 -13.66 4.42
N ASN A 453 3.54 -12.63 4.65
CA ASN A 453 3.06 -11.27 4.95
C ASN A 453 3.54 -10.22 3.92
N MET A 454 4.54 -10.54 3.10
CA MET A 454 5.08 -9.61 2.11
C MET A 454 4.15 -9.48 0.90
N LEU A 455 4.20 -8.35 0.20
CA LEU A 455 3.38 -8.03 -0.99
C LEU A 455 1.86 -7.96 -0.76
N LEU A 456 1.37 -8.10 0.48
CA LEU A 456 -0.06 -8.00 0.81
C LEU A 456 -0.52 -6.55 1.08
N THR A 457 0.42 -5.65 1.34
CA THR A 457 0.20 -4.20 1.45
C THR A 457 1.24 -3.47 0.59
N GLY A 458 0.92 -2.25 0.15
CA GLY A 458 1.83 -1.38 -0.61
C GLY A 458 2.20 -1.84 -2.03
N PHE A 459 2.03 -3.13 -2.37
CA PHE A 459 2.37 -3.67 -3.68
C PHE A 459 1.28 -3.39 -4.73
N ASN A 460 1.69 -2.93 -5.91
CA ASN A 460 0.79 -2.59 -7.00
C ASN A 460 1.25 -3.24 -8.32
N ALA A 461 0.42 -4.10 -8.90
CA ALA A 461 0.69 -4.72 -10.20
C ALA A 461 -0.59 -4.78 -11.06
N GLU A 462 -0.61 -4.03 -12.16
CA GLU A 462 -1.78 -3.94 -13.08
C GLU A 462 -2.17 -5.31 -13.68
N ARG A 463 -1.23 -6.26 -13.75
CA ARG A 463 -1.41 -7.60 -14.33
C ARG A 463 -1.61 -8.72 -13.29
N LEU A 464 -1.88 -8.38 -12.05
CA LEU A 464 -2.20 -9.33 -10.98
C LEU A 464 -3.71 -9.32 -10.71
N ASN A 465 -4.37 -10.47 -10.88
CA ASN A 465 -5.84 -10.55 -10.77
C ASN A 465 -6.36 -11.61 -9.79
N THR A 466 -5.50 -12.48 -9.28
CA THR A 466 -5.89 -13.63 -8.46
C THR A 466 -5.07 -13.65 -7.17
N LEU A 467 -5.74 -13.78 -6.03
CA LEU A 467 -5.13 -14.01 -4.73
C LEU A 467 -5.70 -15.30 -4.15
N TYR A 468 -4.88 -16.34 -4.12
CA TYR A 468 -5.17 -17.55 -3.34
C TYR A 468 -4.85 -17.25 -1.87
N VAL A 469 -5.71 -17.71 -0.96
CA VAL A 469 -5.58 -17.45 0.48
C VAL A 469 -5.71 -18.75 1.25
N ASP A 470 -4.61 -19.16 1.87
CA ASP A 470 -4.56 -20.15 2.94
C ASP A 470 -4.00 -19.50 4.21
N LYS A 471 -4.65 -18.41 4.60
CA LYS A 471 -4.30 -17.58 5.74
C LYS A 471 -5.58 -17.02 6.35
N ASN A 472 -5.65 -16.95 7.67
CA ASN A 472 -6.77 -16.29 8.35
C ASN A 472 -6.60 -14.77 8.26
N LEU A 473 -7.10 -14.17 7.19
CA LEU A 473 -7.15 -12.72 7.06
C LEU A 473 -8.23 -12.17 7.99
N ARG A 474 -7.85 -11.24 8.87
CA ARG A 474 -8.73 -10.52 9.80
C ARG A 474 -8.59 -9.01 9.59
N TYR A 475 -9.54 -8.26 10.13
CA TYR A 475 -9.62 -6.80 10.05
C TYR A 475 -8.40 -6.07 10.60
#